data_AF-A0A258KRI9-F1
#
_entry.id   AF-A0A258KRI9-F1
#
_cell.length_a   1.000
_cell.length_b   1.000
_cell.length_c   1.000
_cell.angle_alpha   90.00
_cell.angle_beta   90.00
_cell.angle_gamma   90.00
#
_symmetry.space_group_name_H-M   'P 1'
#
loop_
_entity.id
_entity.type
_entity.pdbx_description
1 polymer ?
#
loop_
_entity_poly.entity_id
_entity_poly.type
_entity_poly.pdbx_seq_one_letter_code
_entity_poly.pdbx_strand_id
1 'polypeptide(L)'
;MEERRSPPSNLKKQIIMEELIGTVVLVHPELMNDPVNRQGQVGIVATADLGQDEVFVGFGKGPLGLYSVDALLALKPHNEIYKDLLTHVQELDPQDFKAMLRISMLLEAGSPKQIKDAMELAMTSYQTLSHCTIPLQDKLNPVREQNQIEERDYAHTR
;
A
#
# COMPACT_ATOMS: atom_id res chain seq x y z
N MET A 1 5.23 -37.26 10.03
CA MET A 1 4.39 -36.24 10.67
C MET A 1 5.32 -35.12 11.08
N GLU A 2 5.42 -34.08 10.29
CA GLU A 2 6.36 -32.97 10.50
C GLU A 2 5.55 -31.78 11.00
N GLU A 3 5.73 -31.44 12.29
CA GLU A 3 5.13 -30.28 12.94
C GLU A 3 5.56 -29.00 12.21
N ARG A 4 4.70 -28.44 11.37
CA ARG A 4 4.87 -27.08 10.87
C ARG A 4 4.60 -26.11 12.02
N ARG A 5 5.65 -25.79 12.78
CA ARG A 5 5.61 -24.77 13.83
C ARG A 5 5.37 -23.40 13.21
N SER A 6 4.30 -22.73 13.63
CA SER A 6 4.07 -21.32 13.28
C SER A 6 5.26 -20.47 13.73
N PRO A 7 5.75 -19.53 12.90
CA PRO A 7 6.96 -18.78 13.19
C PRO A 7 6.79 -17.82 14.38
N PRO A 8 7.85 -17.58 15.18
CA PRO A 8 7.82 -16.66 16.31
C PRO A 8 7.48 -15.22 15.88
N SER A 9 6.84 -14.45 16.76
CA SER A 9 6.32 -13.08 16.48
C SER A 9 7.37 -12.11 15.90
N ASN A 10 8.63 -12.20 16.33
CA ASN A 10 9.73 -11.40 15.77
C ASN A 10 10.08 -11.79 14.33
N LEU A 11 9.97 -13.07 13.97
CA LEU A 11 10.21 -13.54 12.61
C LEU A 11 9.08 -13.11 11.67
N LYS A 12 7.84 -13.05 12.17
CA LYS A 12 6.69 -12.52 11.41
C LYS A 12 6.83 -11.03 11.10
N LYS A 13 7.31 -10.20 12.04
CA LYS A 13 7.59 -8.77 11.79
C LYS A 13 8.67 -8.58 10.73
N GLN A 14 9.73 -9.40 10.77
CA GLN A 14 10.82 -9.35 9.79
C GLN A 14 10.33 -9.62 8.36
N ILE A 15 9.48 -10.64 8.16
CA ILE A 15 8.91 -10.98 6.85
C ILE A 15 8.06 -9.82 6.30
N ILE A 16 7.21 -9.21 7.13
CA ILE A 16 6.36 -8.08 6.72
C ILE A 16 7.21 -6.85 6.35
N MET A 17 8.33 -6.63 7.06
CA MET A 17 9.28 -5.55 6.75
C MET A 17 9.96 -5.75 5.39
N GLU A 18 10.32 -6.99 5.04
CA GLU A 18 10.89 -7.31 3.73
C GLU A 18 9.87 -7.11 2.59
N GLU A 19 8.58 -7.38 2.83
CA GLU A 19 7.51 -7.15 1.85
C GLU A 19 7.26 -5.66 1.55
N LEU A 20 7.58 -4.76 2.49
CA LEU A 20 7.44 -3.33 2.28
C LEU A 20 8.55 -2.74 1.41
N ILE A 21 9.74 -3.32 1.42
CA ILE A 21 10.89 -2.81 0.66
C ILE A 21 10.57 -2.83 -0.84
N GLY A 22 10.83 -1.72 -1.51
CA GLY A 22 10.51 -1.53 -2.93
C GLY A 22 9.07 -1.11 -3.20
N THR A 23 8.21 -1.01 -2.18
CA THR A 23 6.83 -0.53 -2.36
C THR A 23 6.84 0.95 -2.73
N VAL A 24 6.12 1.28 -3.80
CA VAL A 24 5.83 2.68 -4.18
C VAL A 24 4.78 3.24 -3.22
N VAL A 25 5.10 4.38 -2.62
CA VAL A 25 4.26 5.08 -1.65
C VAL A 25 4.15 6.55 -1.99
N LEU A 26 3.06 7.17 -1.56
CA LEU A 26 2.85 8.61 -1.58
C LEU A 26 2.92 9.12 -0.14
N VAL A 27 3.73 10.16 0.11
CA VAL A 27 3.64 10.89 1.38
C VAL A 27 2.30 11.61 1.39
N HIS A 28 1.49 11.38 2.44
CA HIS A 28 0.12 11.88 2.50
C HIS A 28 0.08 13.39 2.15
N PRO A 29 -0.70 13.82 1.14
CA PRO A 29 -0.68 15.23 0.70
C PRO A 29 -1.09 16.22 1.80
N GLU A 30 -1.89 15.76 2.75
CA GLU A 30 -2.39 16.55 3.89
C GLU A 30 -1.60 16.32 5.19
N LEU A 31 -0.38 15.76 5.11
CA LEU A 31 0.46 15.53 6.28
C LEU A 31 0.83 16.87 6.94
N MET A 32 0.27 17.14 8.13
CA MET A 32 0.45 18.44 8.80
C MET A 32 1.89 18.71 9.25
N ASN A 33 2.60 17.66 9.64
CA ASN A 33 3.97 17.74 10.15
C ASN A 33 4.89 16.87 9.30
N ASP A 34 5.40 17.43 8.20
CA ASP A 34 6.36 16.74 7.35
C ASP A 34 7.80 17.24 7.61
N PRO A 35 8.63 16.49 8.37
CA PRO A 35 9.96 16.93 8.75
C PRO A 35 10.91 17.08 7.56
N VAL A 36 10.63 16.43 6.43
CA VAL A 36 11.52 16.44 5.25
C VAL A 36 10.89 17.14 4.03
N ASN A 37 9.70 17.74 4.19
CA ASN A 37 8.99 18.54 3.17
C ASN A 37 8.81 17.79 1.82
N ARG A 38 8.36 16.54 1.88
CA ARG A 38 8.01 15.69 0.73
C ARG A 38 6.52 15.35 0.62
N GLN A 39 5.64 16.08 1.31
CA GLN A 39 4.19 15.93 1.23
C GLN A 39 3.73 15.94 -0.23
N GLY A 40 2.87 15.00 -0.59
CA GLY A 40 2.41 14.84 -1.96
C GLY A 40 3.48 14.36 -2.94
N GLN A 41 4.66 13.89 -2.49
CA GLN A 41 5.66 13.29 -3.36
C GLN A 41 5.61 11.76 -3.31
N VAL A 42 5.84 11.16 -4.48
CA VAL A 42 5.94 9.70 -4.63
C VAL A 42 7.37 9.25 -4.33
N GLY A 43 7.50 8.23 -3.49
CA GLY A 43 8.76 7.63 -3.11
C GLY A 43 8.70 6.11 -3.14
N ILE A 44 9.83 5.48 -2.79
CA ILE A 44 9.97 4.02 -2.68
C ILE A 44 10.44 3.71 -1.26
N VAL A 45 9.80 2.77 -0.59
CA VAL A 45 10.26 2.28 0.72
C VAL A 45 11.61 1.60 0.56
N ALA A 46 12.64 2.12 1.23
CA ALA A 46 13.99 1.57 1.23
C ALA A 46 14.17 0.54 2.34
N THR A 47 13.60 0.80 3.52
CA THR A 47 13.58 -0.08 4.69
C THR A 47 12.46 0.36 5.64
N ALA A 48 12.05 -0.50 6.55
CA ALA A 48 11.07 -0.20 7.58
C ALA A 48 11.39 -0.95 8.88
N ASP A 49 11.10 -0.32 10.02
CA ASP A 49 10.98 -0.95 11.34
C ASP A 49 9.56 -0.66 11.89
N LEU A 50 8.66 -1.62 11.65
CA LEU A 50 7.28 -1.55 12.14
C LEU A 50 7.16 -1.68 13.66
N GLY A 51 8.24 -2.09 14.35
CA GLY A 51 8.30 -2.10 15.81
C GLY A 51 8.45 -0.70 16.41
N GLN A 52 9.10 0.20 15.68
CA GLN A 52 9.29 1.61 16.06
C GLN A 52 8.38 2.56 15.27
N ASP A 53 7.56 2.04 14.36
CA ASP A 53 6.75 2.83 13.43
C ASP A 53 7.61 3.76 12.55
N GLU A 54 8.72 3.21 12.06
CA GLU A 54 9.70 3.92 11.25
C GLU A 54 9.73 3.36 9.83
N VAL A 55 9.35 4.15 8.84
CA VAL A 55 9.43 3.80 7.42
C VAL A 55 10.36 4.78 6.72
N PHE A 56 11.44 4.25 6.13
CA PHE A 56 12.42 5.04 5.40
C PHE A 56 12.10 5.04 3.91
N VAL A 57 11.81 6.22 3.37
CA VAL A 57 11.38 6.40 1.98
C VAL A 57 12.43 7.16 1.17
N GLY A 58 12.82 6.59 0.03
CA GLY A 58 13.72 7.22 -0.93
C GLY A 58 12.97 7.96 -2.04
N PHE A 59 13.45 9.15 -2.38
CA PHE A 59 12.89 10.03 -3.43
C PHE A 59 13.87 10.24 -4.60
N GLY A 60 14.67 9.22 -4.91
CA GLY A 60 15.73 9.29 -5.92
C GLY A 60 17.08 9.67 -5.30
N LYS A 61 17.68 10.78 -5.76
CA LYS A 61 18.97 11.25 -5.24
C LYS A 61 18.74 12.18 -4.05
N GLY A 62 19.09 11.73 -2.84
CA GLY A 62 18.97 12.55 -1.64
C GLY A 62 18.91 11.73 -0.36
N PRO A 63 18.73 12.39 0.79
CA PRO A 63 18.49 11.71 2.05
C PRO A 63 17.14 10.98 2.02
N LEU A 64 17.05 9.90 2.80
CA LEU A 64 15.78 9.20 3.03
C LEU A 64 14.87 10.07 3.92
N GLY A 65 13.57 10.05 3.64
CA GLY A 65 12.55 10.56 4.55
C GLY A 65 12.19 9.50 5.58
N LEU A 66 12.04 9.90 6.83
CA LEU A 66 11.54 9.04 7.90
C LEU A 66 10.08 9.39 8.18
N TYR A 67 9.20 8.40 8.06
CA TYR A 67 7.76 8.55 8.21
C TYR A 67 7.17 7.46 9.11
N SER A 68 6.07 7.79 9.79
CA SER A 68 5.17 6.76 10.32
C SER A 68 4.48 6.01 9.17
N VAL A 69 4.04 4.79 9.44
CA VAL A 69 3.26 4.00 8.49
C VAL A 69 1.94 4.69 8.08
N ASP A 70 1.34 5.50 8.97
CA ASP A 70 0.06 6.18 8.72
C ASP A 70 0.20 7.45 7.86
N ALA A 71 1.41 8.01 7.81
CA ALA A 71 1.77 9.18 7.00
C ALA A 71 1.96 8.84 5.51
N LEU A 72 1.84 7.55 5.16
CA LEU A 72 2.09 7.03 3.82
C LEU A 72 0.84 6.38 3.25
N LEU A 73 0.61 6.65 1.97
CA LEU A 73 -0.44 6.02 1.17
C LEU A 73 0.17 5.03 0.18
N ALA A 74 -0.50 3.89 0.00
CA ALA A 74 -0.19 2.90 -1.01
C ALA A 74 -1.38 2.68 -1.93
N LEU A 75 -1.13 2.28 -3.17
CA LEU A 75 -2.20 1.87 -4.08
C LEU A 75 -2.85 0.58 -3.58
N LYS A 76 -4.19 0.54 -3.65
CA LYS A 76 -4.98 -0.68 -3.51
C LYS A 76 -4.59 -1.69 -4.61
N PRO A 77 -4.83 -2.98 -4.39
CA PRO A 77 -4.75 -3.99 -5.44
C PRO A 77 -5.63 -3.67 -6.66
N HIS A 78 -5.17 -4.03 -7.86
CA HIS A 78 -5.88 -3.68 -9.12
C HIS A 78 -7.33 -4.17 -9.17
N ASN A 79 -7.60 -5.36 -8.62
CA ASN A 79 -8.93 -5.97 -8.53
C ASN A 79 -9.86 -5.21 -7.57
N GLU A 80 -9.32 -4.65 -6.48
CA GLU A 80 -10.09 -3.80 -5.57
C GLU A 80 -10.42 -2.47 -6.21
N ILE A 81 -9.47 -1.82 -6.87
CA ILE A 81 -9.72 -0.57 -7.62
C ILE A 81 -10.77 -0.80 -8.71
N TYR A 82 -10.67 -1.91 -9.45
CA TYR A 82 -11.65 -2.25 -10.48
C TYR A 82 -13.04 -2.52 -9.90
N LYS A 83 -13.13 -3.18 -8.73
CA LYS A 83 -14.40 -3.38 -8.03
C LYS A 83 -14.99 -2.05 -7.55
N ASP A 84 -14.18 -1.18 -6.97
CA ASP A 84 -14.61 0.15 -6.49
C ASP A 84 -15.12 1.00 -7.65
N LEU A 85 -14.43 0.96 -8.80
CA LEU A 85 -14.83 1.61 -10.05
C LEU A 85 -16.25 1.20 -10.48
N LEU A 86 -16.53 -0.10 -10.50
CA LEU A 86 -17.85 -0.62 -10.91
C LEU A 86 -18.94 -0.30 -9.88
N THR A 87 -18.58 -0.27 -8.60
CA THR A 87 -19.52 -0.02 -7.50
C THR A 87 -19.96 1.44 -7.47
N HIS A 88 -19.04 2.38 -7.75
CA HIS A 88 -19.29 3.83 -7.66
C HIS A 88 -19.48 4.50 -9.03
N VAL A 89 -19.77 3.74 -10.08
CA VAL A 89 -19.84 4.25 -11.47
C VAL A 89 -20.83 5.41 -11.66
N GLN A 90 -21.89 5.49 -10.84
CA GLN A 90 -22.88 6.56 -10.93
C GLN A 90 -22.45 7.85 -10.20
N GLU A 91 -21.46 7.76 -9.32
CA GLU A 91 -20.97 8.87 -8.48
C GLU A 91 -19.69 9.50 -9.05
N LEU A 92 -18.95 8.74 -9.86
CA LEU A 92 -17.72 9.19 -10.50
C LEU A 92 -18.01 10.02 -11.74
N ASP A 93 -17.26 11.11 -11.91
CA ASP A 93 -17.25 11.81 -13.18
C ASP A 93 -16.53 11.00 -14.27
N PRO A 94 -16.74 11.33 -15.57
CA PRO A 94 -16.12 10.58 -16.66
C PRO A 94 -14.57 10.63 -16.67
N GLN A 95 -13.95 11.64 -16.06
CA GLN A 95 -12.50 11.78 -15.98
C GLN A 95 -11.94 10.88 -14.88
N ASP A 96 -12.54 10.89 -13.69
CA ASP A 96 -12.16 10.04 -12.56
C ASP A 96 -12.37 8.56 -12.89
N PHE A 97 -13.48 8.21 -13.54
CA PHE A 97 -13.72 6.85 -14.04
C PHE A 97 -12.59 6.37 -14.96
N LYS A 98 -12.17 7.21 -15.93
CA LYS A 98 -11.09 6.88 -16.86
C LYS A 98 -9.75 6.76 -16.14
N ALA A 99 -9.48 7.64 -15.18
CA ALA A 99 -8.25 7.62 -14.40
C ALA A 99 -8.16 6.31 -13.59
N MET A 100 -9.20 5.97 -12.83
CA MET A 100 -9.29 4.73 -12.05
C MET A 100 -9.15 3.48 -12.91
N LEU A 101 -9.83 3.41 -14.07
CA LEU A 101 -9.68 2.30 -15.01
C LEU A 101 -8.24 2.19 -15.54
N ARG A 102 -7.60 3.31 -15.86
CA ARG A 102 -6.23 3.33 -16.33
C ARG A 102 -5.25 2.88 -15.24
N ILE A 103 -5.47 3.30 -13.99
CA ILE A 103 -4.72 2.88 -12.82
C ILE A 103 -4.81 1.36 -12.65
N SER A 104 -6.01 0.77 -12.71
CA SER A 104 -6.17 -0.68 -12.55
C SER A 104 -5.40 -1.46 -13.63
N MET A 105 -5.43 -0.99 -14.88
CA MET A 105 -4.66 -1.61 -15.98
C MET A 105 -3.13 -1.49 -15.81
N LEU A 106 -2.65 -0.34 -15.30
CA LEU A 106 -1.22 -0.14 -15.03
C LEU A 106 -0.73 -1.08 -13.93
N LEU A 107 -1.54 -1.25 -12.89
CA LEU A 107 -1.23 -2.14 -11.76
C LEU A 107 -1.29 -3.62 -12.13
N GLU A 108 -2.20 -4.02 -13.02
CA GLU A 108 -2.25 -5.39 -13.56
C GLU A 108 -0.97 -5.77 -14.30
N ALA A 109 -0.38 -4.84 -15.07
CA ALA A 109 0.90 -5.07 -15.75
C ALA A 109 2.11 -5.05 -14.80
N GLY A 110 2.07 -4.21 -13.75
CA GLY A 110 2.87 -4.36 -12.54
C GLY A 110 4.36 -3.96 -12.60
N SER A 111 4.88 -3.39 -13.70
CA SER A 111 6.28 -2.92 -13.69
C SER A 111 6.48 -1.74 -12.73
N PRO A 112 7.67 -1.54 -12.12
CA PRO A 112 7.92 -0.45 -11.19
C PRO A 112 7.59 0.94 -11.76
N LYS A 113 7.87 1.15 -13.04
CA LYS A 113 7.49 2.37 -13.75
C LYS A 113 5.97 2.54 -13.82
N GLN A 114 5.24 1.49 -14.18
CA GLN A 114 3.78 1.53 -14.28
C GLN A 114 3.10 1.75 -12.93
N ILE A 115 3.63 1.17 -11.85
CA ILE A 115 3.14 1.41 -10.49
C ILE A 115 3.34 2.88 -10.11
N LYS A 116 4.51 3.46 -10.44
CA LYS A 116 4.77 4.88 -10.23
C LYS A 116 3.82 5.76 -11.05
N ASP A 117 3.68 5.48 -12.35
CA ASP A 117 2.76 6.20 -13.24
C ASP A 117 1.31 6.11 -12.73
N ALA A 118 0.90 4.96 -12.17
CA ALA A 118 -0.40 4.76 -11.56
C ALA A 118 -0.61 5.63 -10.30
N MET A 119 0.41 5.74 -9.45
CA MET A 119 0.35 6.60 -8.26
C MET A 119 0.26 8.08 -8.64
N GLU A 120 1.07 8.52 -9.60
CA GLU A 120 1.02 9.89 -10.13
C GLU A 120 -0.34 10.21 -10.75
N LEU A 121 -0.96 9.24 -11.45
CA LEU A 121 -2.31 9.40 -11.99
C LEU A 121 -3.37 9.49 -10.88
N ALA A 122 -3.21 8.72 -9.80
CA ALA A 122 -4.12 8.76 -8.66
C ALA A 122 -4.17 10.14 -8.01
N MET A 123 -3.05 10.88 -8.01
CA MET A 123 -2.94 12.21 -7.43
C MET A 123 -3.61 13.32 -8.24
N THR A 124 -4.12 13.02 -9.44
CA THR A 124 -4.69 14.06 -10.33
C THR A 124 -6.03 14.62 -9.83
N SER A 125 -6.74 13.89 -8.97
CA SER A 125 -7.94 14.37 -8.29
C SER A 125 -8.06 13.75 -6.89
N TYR A 126 -8.77 14.44 -5.99
CA TYR A 126 -9.03 13.93 -4.65
C TYR A 126 -9.89 12.65 -4.67
N GLN A 127 -10.90 12.57 -5.54
CA GLN A 127 -11.73 11.37 -5.68
C GLN A 127 -10.92 10.18 -6.20
N THR A 128 -10.10 10.36 -7.24
CA THR A 128 -9.27 9.26 -7.74
C THR A 128 -8.29 8.80 -6.65
N LEU A 129 -7.67 9.73 -5.93
CA LEU A 129 -6.74 9.40 -4.85
C LEU A 129 -7.43 8.58 -3.74
N SER A 130 -8.58 9.05 -3.25
CA SER A 130 -9.30 8.41 -2.14
C SER A 130 -9.83 7.02 -2.52
N HIS A 131 -10.26 6.82 -3.77
CA HIS A 131 -10.70 5.51 -4.23
C HIS A 131 -9.55 4.55 -4.57
N CYS A 132 -8.39 5.05 -5.01
CA CYS A 132 -7.29 4.19 -5.45
C CYS A 132 -6.27 3.86 -4.36
N THR A 133 -6.24 4.61 -3.26
CA THR A 133 -5.22 4.46 -2.22
C THR A 133 -5.80 4.01 -0.88
N ILE A 134 -4.93 3.46 -0.06
CA ILE A 134 -5.15 3.12 1.35
C ILE A 134 -3.92 3.53 2.15
N PRO A 135 -4.06 3.78 3.46
CA PRO A 135 -2.93 3.87 4.36
C PRO A 135 -2.00 2.67 4.20
N LEU A 136 -0.67 2.89 4.27
CA LEU A 136 0.31 1.82 4.09
C LEU A 136 0.10 0.68 5.10
N GLN A 137 -0.35 1.00 6.32
CA GLN A 137 -0.71 0.04 7.35
C GLN A 137 -1.81 -0.94 6.92
N ASP A 138 -2.77 -0.48 6.11
CA ASP A 138 -3.91 -1.30 5.70
C ASP A 138 -3.51 -2.26 4.59
N LYS A 139 -2.49 -1.91 3.80
CA LYS A 139 -1.86 -2.84 2.87
C LYS A 139 -1.22 -4.04 3.58
N LEU A 140 -0.89 -3.90 4.87
CA LEU A 140 -0.36 -4.97 5.71
C LEU A 140 -1.47 -5.84 6.34
N ASN A 141 -2.72 -5.37 6.40
CA ASN A 141 -3.83 -6.08 7.04
C ASN A 141 -4.39 -7.29 6.25
N PRO A 142 -4.48 -7.32 4.91
CA PRO A 142 -4.91 -8.54 4.21
C PRO A 142 -3.92 -9.71 4.41
N VAL A 143 -2.64 -9.43 4.65
CA VAL A 143 -1.65 -10.42 5.10
C VAL A 143 -1.99 -10.93 6.51
N ARG A 144 -2.63 -10.14 7.36
CA ARG A 144 -3.04 -10.55 8.72
C ARG A 144 -4.35 -11.36 8.76
N GLU A 145 -5.28 -11.13 7.84
CA GLU A 145 -6.61 -11.78 7.84
C GLU A 145 -6.63 -13.14 7.13
N GLN A 146 -5.89 -13.31 6.03
CA GLN A 146 -5.74 -14.63 5.37
C GLN A 146 -5.13 -15.68 6.32
N ASN A 147 -4.28 -15.23 7.25
CA ASN A 147 -3.68 -16.06 8.28
C ASN A 147 -4.64 -16.48 9.42
N GLN A 148 -5.75 -15.76 9.65
CA GLN A 148 -6.75 -16.14 10.66
C GLN A 148 -7.77 -17.18 10.16
N ILE A 149 -8.04 -17.19 8.85
CA ILE A 149 -8.95 -18.16 8.23
C ILE A 149 -8.31 -19.55 8.25
N GLU A 150 -7.01 -19.64 7.92
CA GLU A 150 -6.27 -20.90 8.01
C GLU A 150 -6.21 -21.44 9.45
N GLU A 151 -5.97 -20.60 10.46
CA GLU A 151 -5.94 -21.03 11.87
C GLU A 151 -7.29 -21.54 12.41
N ARG A 152 -8.42 -21.07 11.87
CA ARG A 152 -9.76 -21.52 12.30
C ARG A 152 -10.15 -22.88 11.71
N ASP A 153 -9.74 -23.18 10.48
CA ASP A 153 -10.04 -24.46 9.84
C ASP A 153 -9.20 -25.62 10.45
N TYR A 154 -7.99 -25.33 10.92
CA TYR A 154 -7.21 -26.29 11.71
C TYR A 154 -7.81 -26.58 13.11
N ALA A 155 -8.56 -25.64 13.69
CA ALA A 155 -9.17 -25.77 15.01
C ALA A 155 -10.50 -26.55 15.00
N HIS A 156 -11.15 -26.71 13.85
CA HIS A 156 -12.43 -27.44 13.71
C HIS A 156 -12.29 -28.90 13.22
N THR A 157 -11.07 -29.34 12.90
CA THR A 157 -10.79 -30.73 12.45
C THR A 157 -10.04 -31.56 13.51
N ARG A 158 -10.14 -31.18 14.80
CA ARG A 158 -9.62 -31.97 15.93
C ARG A 158 -10.72 -32.30 16.93
#